data_AF-A0A1D1XYF0-F1
#
_entry.id   AF-A0A1D1XYF0-F1
#
_cell.length_a   1.000
_cell.length_b   1.000
_cell.length_c   1.000
_cell.angle_alpha   90.00
_cell.angle_beta   90.00
_cell.angle_gamma   90.00
#
_symmetry.space_group_name_H-M   'P 1'
#
loop_
_entity.id
_entity.type
_entity.pdbx_description
1 polymer ?
#
loop_
_entity_poly.entity_id
_entity_poly.type
_entity_poly.pdbx_seq_one_letter_code
_entity_poly.pdbx_strand_id
1 'polypeptide(L)'
;VAVSLKKKGKKRVLKVLCFCTGETVNLYMRPLEGITVVVDLDAMAITGYTDRFVVPTPAAAGTDYRASKQRPPFAPQGSRGAAPVRPGAKGFHVDGHLIRWANWEFHLSYDVRAGAVISLASVEDPEQRRRRRPVLYRGFVSELFVPYMDPTEEWYYKTFFDSGEFGFGLCALPLQPGTDCPPGAVFLDAYYAGQDGKPVKVRNVFCVFERHGGDVAWRHTEIGIPGITITEVRPETTLVVRMVSTVGNYDYVADWEFKTTGSIKVGIGLTGVLEVRGSAYTHVDQMMVAGDDAYGTLLAPNTVGVYHDHFITYHLDLDVDGPQNSFVKARLETVRVPEAGSPTPRRSYWTVVRETARTESEGVVRLGSEGAADLLVVNPGKRTRVGNTVGYRLVVAGGGTATSLLSDDDYPQVRASYTKSQVWVTPYNKSEKWAAGLYADQSHGDDNLAAWSRRDRKIEGEDIVVWYTVGFHHIPYQEYFPVMPTLSSGFELRPSNFFESNPLLRTKPLRATKWPNCSAS
;
A
#
# COMPACT_ATOMS: atom_id res chain seq x y z
N VAL A 1 -13.85 18.85 3.80
CA VAL A 1 -12.81 18.35 2.89
C VAL A 1 -12.11 19.55 2.24
N ALA A 2 -10.80 19.70 2.41
CA ALA A 2 -10.07 20.98 2.33
C ALA A 2 -9.57 21.35 0.92
N VAL A 3 -9.79 22.61 0.45
CA VAL A 3 -8.90 23.39 -0.47
C VAL A 3 -9.28 24.87 -0.40
N SER A 4 -8.26 25.74 -0.56
CA SER A 4 -8.33 27.19 -0.45
C SER A 4 -8.55 27.94 -1.78
N LEU A 5 -9.33 29.02 -1.70
CA LEU A 5 -9.41 30.10 -2.69
C LEU A 5 -8.53 31.27 -2.23
N LYS A 6 -7.65 31.77 -3.12
CA LYS A 6 -6.72 32.88 -2.84
C LYS A 6 -7.46 34.14 -2.36
N LYS A 7 -7.16 34.58 -1.13
CA LYS A 7 -7.06 36.01 -0.78
C LYS A 7 -6.08 36.23 0.38
N LYS A 8 -5.36 37.35 0.34
CA LYS A 8 -4.31 37.77 1.29
C LYS A 8 -4.71 37.49 2.75
N GLY A 9 -3.84 36.74 3.44
CA GLY A 9 -4.03 36.22 4.81
C GLY A 9 -4.19 34.69 4.77
N LYS A 10 -3.16 33.93 5.15
CA LYS A 10 -3.17 32.45 5.16
C LYS A 10 -4.23 31.96 6.15
N LYS A 11 -5.44 31.69 5.67
CA LYS A 11 -6.56 31.15 6.46
C LYS A 11 -6.67 29.64 6.24
N ARG A 12 -6.89 28.89 7.32
CA ARG A 12 -7.19 27.45 7.24
C ARG A 12 -8.63 27.25 6.81
N VAL A 13 -8.85 27.00 5.52
CA VAL A 13 -10.19 26.93 4.94
C VAL A 13 -10.52 25.55 4.39
N LEU A 14 -11.77 25.15 4.55
CA LEU A 14 -12.33 23.89 4.06
C LEU A 14 -13.57 24.15 3.20
N LYS A 15 -13.81 23.29 2.21
CA LYS A 15 -15.15 23.12 1.63
C LYS A 15 -15.89 22.01 2.37
N VAL A 16 -17.13 22.27 2.77
CA VAL A 16 -18.00 21.32 3.47
C VAL A 16 -19.05 20.83 2.49
N LEU A 17 -19.14 19.51 2.39
CA LEU A 17 -20.14 18.79 1.61
C LEU A 17 -21.23 18.28 2.55
N CYS A 18 -22.46 18.28 2.06
CA CYS A 18 -23.61 17.83 2.83
C CYS A 18 -24.16 16.54 2.22
N PHE A 19 -24.66 15.66 3.09
CA PHE A 19 -25.23 14.37 2.70
C PHE A 19 -26.56 14.16 3.41
N CYS A 20 -27.50 13.52 2.73
CA CYS A 20 -28.78 13.14 3.32
C CYS A 20 -28.62 11.89 4.20
N THR A 21 -29.07 11.96 5.45
CA THR A 21 -29.00 10.86 6.42
C THR A 21 -30.40 10.40 6.85
N GLY A 22 -30.50 9.33 7.66
CA GLY A 22 -31.76 8.85 8.26
C GLY A 22 -32.27 7.55 7.64
N GLU A 23 -32.54 7.54 6.34
CA GLU A 23 -33.06 6.35 5.63
C GLU A 23 -32.01 5.23 5.45
N THR A 24 -30.73 5.59 5.38
CA THR A 24 -29.59 4.68 5.24
C THR A 24 -28.42 5.22 6.06
N VAL A 25 -27.51 4.33 6.46
CA VAL A 25 -26.21 4.72 7.05
C VAL A 25 -25.16 5.07 6.00
N ASN A 26 -25.39 4.70 4.74
CA ASN A 26 -24.46 4.96 3.65
C ASN A 26 -24.64 6.39 3.11
N LEU A 27 -24.29 7.38 3.93
CA LEU A 27 -24.45 8.80 3.61
C LEU A 27 -23.71 9.21 2.34
N TYR A 28 -22.56 8.58 2.06
CA TYR A 28 -21.76 8.88 0.87
C TYR A 28 -22.50 8.54 -0.43
N MET A 29 -23.50 7.66 -0.40
CA MET A 29 -24.37 7.39 -1.55
C MET A 29 -25.48 8.42 -1.72
N ARG A 30 -25.61 9.43 -0.85
CA ARG A 30 -26.67 10.45 -0.89
C ARG A 30 -26.13 11.88 -0.79
N PRO A 31 -25.24 12.30 -1.71
CA PRO A 31 -24.71 13.66 -1.73
C PRO A 31 -25.79 14.70 -2.03
N LEU A 32 -25.66 15.88 -1.41
CA LEU A 32 -26.34 17.10 -1.81
C LEU A 32 -25.42 17.91 -2.72
N GLU A 33 -25.67 17.83 -4.02
CA GLU A 33 -24.88 18.53 -5.04
C GLU A 33 -25.32 19.98 -5.24
N GLY A 34 -24.42 20.77 -5.83
CA GLY A 34 -24.67 22.17 -6.18
C GLY A 34 -24.55 23.16 -5.02
N ILE A 35 -24.45 22.67 -3.78
CA ILE A 35 -24.23 23.51 -2.59
C ILE A 35 -22.78 23.36 -2.13
N THR A 36 -22.06 24.47 -2.05
CA THR A 36 -20.69 24.54 -1.50
C THR A 36 -20.65 25.53 -0.35
N VAL A 37 -20.16 25.08 0.81
CA VAL A 37 -19.94 25.92 2.00
C VAL A 37 -18.45 26.00 2.28
N VAL A 38 -17.90 27.21 2.35
CA VAL A 38 -16.49 27.45 2.71
C VAL A 38 -16.41 27.88 4.16
N VAL A 39 -15.67 27.12 4.97
CA VAL A 39 -15.49 27.35 6.41
C VAL A 39 -14.05 27.70 6.70
N ASP A 40 -13.84 28.79 7.45
CA ASP A 40 -12.56 29.12 8.07
C ASP A 40 -12.49 28.41 9.43
N LEU A 41 -11.56 27.47 9.57
CA LEU A 41 -11.40 26.63 10.75
C LEU A 41 -10.84 27.40 11.95
N ASP A 42 -10.09 28.47 11.72
CA ASP A 42 -9.50 29.25 12.81
C ASP A 42 -10.57 30.19 13.39
N ALA A 43 -11.41 30.77 12.53
CA ALA A 43 -12.56 31.56 12.96
C ALA A 43 -13.77 30.70 13.36
N MET A 44 -13.78 29.40 13.03
CA MET A 44 -14.92 28.50 13.12
C MET A 44 -16.22 29.10 12.53
N ALA A 45 -16.09 29.69 11.34
CA ALA A 45 -17.16 30.46 10.70
C ALA A 45 -17.30 30.16 9.21
N ILE A 46 -18.53 30.22 8.71
CA ILE A 46 -18.81 30.17 7.27
C ILE A 46 -18.35 31.49 6.65
N THR A 47 -17.38 31.39 5.74
CA THR A 47 -16.82 32.54 5.00
C THR A 47 -17.24 32.60 3.54
N GLY A 48 -17.90 31.55 3.04
CA GLY A 48 -18.47 31.50 1.70
C GLY A 48 -19.62 30.49 1.63
N TYR A 49 -20.62 30.80 0.82
CA TYR A 49 -21.76 29.94 0.54
C TYR A 49 -22.14 30.14 -0.92
N THR A 50 -22.28 29.04 -1.65
CA THR A 50 -22.73 29.05 -3.02
C THR A 50 -23.74 27.93 -3.23
N ASP A 51 -24.88 28.26 -3.81
CA ASP A 51 -25.94 27.33 -4.23
C ASP A 51 -26.13 27.53 -5.73
N ARG A 52 -25.69 26.55 -6.52
CA ARG A 52 -25.47 26.70 -7.98
C ARG A 52 -26.51 25.99 -8.82
N PHE A 53 -26.91 24.79 -8.41
CA PHE A 53 -27.85 23.97 -9.15
C PHE A 53 -28.53 22.96 -8.23
N VAL A 54 -29.65 22.41 -8.71
CA VAL A 54 -30.40 21.37 -8.01
C VAL A 54 -30.47 20.14 -8.90
N VAL A 55 -30.08 19.00 -8.34
CA VAL A 55 -30.27 17.67 -8.94
C VAL A 55 -30.98 16.77 -7.93
N PRO A 56 -31.69 15.72 -8.39
CA PRO A 56 -32.29 14.75 -7.49
C PRO A 56 -31.21 14.11 -6.59
N THR A 57 -31.48 14.06 -5.28
CA THR A 57 -30.65 13.27 -4.37
C THR A 57 -30.83 11.79 -4.69
N PRO A 58 -29.74 11.00 -4.78
CA PRO A 58 -29.85 9.57 -4.95
C PRO A 58 -30.74 8.88 -3.89
N ALA A 59 -31.43 7.83 -4.33
CA ALA A 59 -32.31 7.05 -3.48
C ALA A 59 -31.53 6.31 -2.37
N ALA A 60 -32.10 6.20 -1.18
CA ALA A 60 -31.51 5.41 -0.10
C ALA A 60 -31.66 3.89 -0.32
N ALA A 61 -32.65 3.48 -1.12
CA ALA A 61 -32.93 2.08 -1.38
C ALA A 61 -31.72 1.37 -2.02
N GLY A 62 -31.35 0.21 -1.48
CA GLY A 62 -30.22 -0.57 -1.99
C GLY A 62 -28.83 -0.08 -1.56
N THR A 63 -28.73 0.90 -0.64
CA THR A 63 -27.43 1.48 -0.24
C THR A 63 -26.90 1.00 1.11
N ASP A 64 -27.76 0.53 2.01
CA ASP A 64 -27.35 0.08 3.35
C ASP A 64 -26.53 -1.21 3.21
N TYR A 65 -25.34 -1.26 3.79
CA TYR A 65 -24.44 -2.43 3.70
C TYR A 65 -24.56 -3.37 4.91
N ARG A 66 -25.34 -3.01 5.94
CA ARG A 66 -25.44 -3.81 7.16
C ARG A 66 -26.29 -5.05 6.92
N ALA A 67 -25.78 -6.21 7.30
CA ALA A 67 -26.49 -7.47 7.19
C ALA A 67 -27.89 -7.44 7.82
N SER A 68 -28.05 -6.77 8.97
CA SER A 68 -29.34 -6.61 9.67
C SER A 68 -30.40 -5.81 8.90
N LYS A 69 -30.02 -5.11 7.84
CA LYS A 69 -30.91 -4.29 6.99
C LYS A 69 -31.17 -4.93 5.62
N GLN A 70 -30.44 -5.99 5.29
CA GLN A 70 -30.64 -6.74 4.05
C GLN A 70 -31.90 -7.61 4.12
N ARG A 71 -32.49 -7.88 2.95
CA ARG A 71 -33.65 -8.76 2.78
C ARG A 71 -33.31 -9.89 1.80
N PRO A 72 -33.95 -11.08 1.91
CA PRO A 72 -33.77 -12.16 0.95
C PRO A 72 -34.08 -11.73 -0.51
N PRO A 73 -33.48 -12.38 -1.52
CA PRO A 73 -32.58 -13.53 -1.41
C PRO A 73 -31.15 -13.12 -1.01
N PHE A 74 -30.54 -13.87 -0.09
CA PHE A 74 -29.13 -13.69 0.25
C PHE A 74 -28.25 -14.43 -0.76
N ALA A 75 -27.07 -13.87 -1.03
CA ALA A 75 -26.05 -14.55 -1.83
C ALA A 75 -25.62 -15.89 -1.18
N PRO A 76 -25.13 -16.86 -1.97
CA PRO A 76 -24.63 -18.13 -1.43
C PRO A 76 -23.56 -17.91 -0.37
N GLN A 77 -23.68 -18.59 0.77
CA GLN A 77 -22.64 -18.57 1.80
C GLN A 77 -21.46 -19.46 1.37
N GLY A 78 -20.23 -18.96 1.54
CA GLY A 78 -19.02 -19.78 1.47
C GLY A 78 -19.00 -20.87 2.56
N SER A 79 -18.09 -21.85 2.44
CA SER A 79 -18.02 -23.00 3.35
C SER A 79 -17.87 -22.57 4.82
N ARG A 80 -18.66 -23.18 5.72
CA ARG A 80 -18.69 -22.91 7.18
C ARG A 80 -17.46 -23.41 7.97
N GLY A 81 -16.41 -23.89 7.30
CA GLY A 81 -15.23 -24.41 7.96
C GLY A 81 -14.29 -23.29 8.38
N ALA A 82 -14.29 -22.93 9.66
CA ALA A 82 -13.19 -22.13 10.21
C ALA A 82 -11.89 -22.91 10.01
N ALA A 83 -10.84 -22.23 9.51
CA ALA A 83 -9.50 -22.80 9.51
C ALA A 83 -9.16 -23.21 10.95
N PRO A 84 -8.80 -24.48 11.21
CA PRO A 84 -8.59 -24.94 12.57
C PRO A 84 -7.37 -24.25 13.19
N VAL A 85 -7.58 -23.32 14.13
CA VAL A 85 -6.49 -22.69 14.90
C VAL A 85 -6.26 -23.52 16.16
N ARG A 86 -5.02 -23.99 16.35
CA ARG A 86 -4.66 -24.77 17.54
C ARG A 86 -4.67 -23.85 18.76
N PRO A 87 -5.46 -24.13 19.81
CA PRO A 87 -5.44 -23.31 21.01
C PRO A 87 -4.04 -23.33 21.66
N GLY A 88 -3.41 -22.17 21.80
CA GLY A 88 -2.22 -21.99 22.65
C GLY A 88 -0.84 -22.11 21.99
N ALA A 89 -0.70 -22.52 20.73
CA ALA A 89 0.61 -22.60 20.06
C ALA A 89 0.79 -21.44 19.07
N LYS A 90 1.20 -20.27 19.56
CA LYS A 90 1.61 -19.14 18.70
C LYS A 90 3.05 -19.38 18.24
N GLY A 91 3.32 -19.33 16.92
CA GLY A 91 4.67 -19.43 16.37
C GLY A 91 5.52 -18.15 16.52
N PHE A 92 4.95 -17.12 17.13
CA PHE A 92 5.57 -15.83 17.37
C PHE A 92 5.42 -15.36 18.82
N HIS A 93 6.31 -14.46 19.24
CA HIS A 93 6.30 -13.80 20.53
C HIS A 93 6.22 -12.29 20.34
N VAL A 94 5.43 -11.62 21.18
CA VAL A 94 5.29 -10.17 21.23
C VAL A 94 5.70 -9.72 22.63
N ASP A 95 6.82 -9.01 22.73
CA ASP A 95 7.36 -8.45 23.97
C ASP A 95 7.30 -6.92 23.89
N GLY A 96 6.27 -6.33 24.50
CA GLY A 96 5.90 -4.93 24.25
C GLY A 96 5.57 -4.72 22.77
N HIS A 97 6.48 -4.07 22.06
CA HIS A 97 6.39 -3.78 20.63
C HIS A 97 7.43 -4.54 19.78
N LEU A 98 8.24 -5.39 20.42
CA LEU A 98 9.22 -6.24 19.76
C LEU A 98 8.58 -7.57 19.38
N ILE A 99 8.60 -7.88 18.09
CA ILE A 99 8.00 -9.08 17.52
C ILE A 99 9.11 -10.03 17.08
N ARG A 100 9.05 -11.27 17.55
CA ARG A 100 9.95 -12.36 17.17
C ARG A 100 9.14 -13.49 16.56
N TRP A 101 9.48 -13.87 15.34
CA TRP A 101 8.78 -14.94 14.64
C TRP A 101 9.73 -15.69 13.71
N ALA A 102 9.77 -17.01 13.82
CA ALA A 102 10.69 -17.84 13.04
C ALA A 102 12.13 -17.29 13.08
N ASN A 103 12.63 -16.83 11.94
CA ASN A 103 13.95 -16.21 11.77
C ASN A 103 13.93 -14.67 11.80
N TRP A 104 12.79 -14.02 12.05
CA TRP A 104 12.66 -12.57 12.09
C TRP A 104 12.60 -12.00 13.49
N GLU A 105 13.17 -10.81 13.63
CA GLU A 105 12.97 -9.90 14.76
C GLU A 105 12.79 -8.48 14.21
N PHE A 106 11.75 -7.78 14.68
CA PHE A 106 11.47 -6.40 14.30
C PHE A 106 10.63 -5.69 15.36
N HIS A 107 10.63 -4.36 15.32
CA HIS A 107 9.81 -3.50 16.18
C HIS A 107 8.61 -2.96 15.40
N LEU A 108 7.42 -3.01 16.00
CA LEU A 108 6.20 -2.40 15.48
C LEU A 108 5.87 -1.16 16.30
N SER A 109 5.83 0.02 15.68
CA SER A 109 5.40 1.26 16.34
C SER A 109 4.19 1.88 15.68
N TYR A 110 3.53 2.75 16.42
CA TYR A 110 2.42 3.57 15.96
C TYR A 110 2.87 5.04 15.87
N ASP A 111 2.51 5.68 14.78
CA ASP A 111 2.62 7.13 14.57
C ASP A 111 1.26 7.67 14.11
N VAL A 112 0.84 8.82 14.63
CA VAL A 112 -0.49 9.39 14.33
C VAL A 112 -0.65 9.78 12.86
N ARG A 113 0.44 10.13 12.17
CA ARG A 113 0.43 10.48 10.75
C ARG A 113 0.64 9.26 9.86
N ALA A 114 1.58 8.38 10.18
CA ALA A 114 1.93 7.22 9.35
C ALA A 114 1.13 5.94 9.62
N GLY A 115 0.56 5.80 10.82
CA GLY A 115 0.01 4.53 11.30
C GLY A 115 1.11 3.55 11.69
N ALA A 116 1.09 2.34 11.10
CA ALA A 116 2.05 1.29 11.38
C ALA A 116 3.46 1.65 10.85
N VAL A 117 4.47 1.56 11.72
CA VAL A 117 5.88 1.74 11.36
C VAL A 117 6.65 0.50 11.80
N ILE A 118 7.21 -0.23 10.83
CA ILE A 118 8.14 -1.34 11.05
C ILE A 118 9.54 -0.77 11.23
N SER A 119 10.30 -1.25 12.21
CA SER A 119 11.67 -0.81 12.43
C SER A 119 12.60 -1.96 12.83
N LEU A 120 13.88 -1.81 12.55
CA LEU A 120 14.94 -2.75 12.94
C LEU A 120 14.65 -4.20 12.50
N ALA A 121 14.04 -4.36 11.32
CA ALA A 121 13.72 -5.67 10.78
C ALA A 121 15.02 -6.38 10.38
N SER A 122 15.27 -7.50 11.05
CA SER A 122 16.47 -8.31 10.86
C SER A 122 16.11 -9.79 10.77
N VAL A 123 16.85 -10.52 9.95
CA VAL A 123 16.63 -11.94 9.67
C VAL A 123 17.84 -12.77 10.12
N GLU A 124 17.59 -13.87 10.82
CA GLU A 124 18.61 -14.82 11.24
C GLU A 124 19.08 -15.64 10.03
N ASP A 125 20.40 -15.65 9.83
CA ASP A 125 21.04 -16.46 8.80
C ASP A 125 21.35 -17.86 9.35
N PRO A 126 20.77 -18.93 8.78
CA PRO A 126 20.95 -20.30 9.28
C PRO A 126 22.39 -20.82 9.11
N GLU A 127 23.19 -20.25 8.20
CA GLU A 127 24.61 -20.62 8.05
C GLU A 127 25.51 -19.85 9.03
N GLN A 128 25.12 -18.64 9.45
CA GLN A 128 25.92 -17.77 10.33
C GLN A 128 25.44 -17.77 11.79
N ARG A 129 25.27 -18.99 12.37
CA ARG A 129 24.90 -19.28 13.78
C ARG A 129 24.58 -18.05 14.64
N ARG A 130 23.29 -17.72 14.80
CA ARG A 130 22.75 -16.70 15.72
C ARG A 130 23.11 -15.24 15.41
N ARG A 131 23.66 -14.93 14.23
CA ARG A 131 23.75 -13.54 13.77
C ARG A 131 22.49 -13.17 12.99
N ARG A 132 21.72 -12.22 13.52
CA ARG A 132 20.69 -11.52 12.74
C ARG A 132 21.35 -10.48 11.87
N ARG A 133 20.93 -10.44 10.61
CA ARG A 133 21.44 -9.52 9.60
C ARG A 133 20.36 -8.47 9.34
N PRO A 134 20.69 -7.16 9.41
CA PRO A 134 19.71 -6.10 9.18
C PRO A 134 19.24 -6.10 7.72
N VAL A 135 17.98 -5.74 7.52
CA VAL A 135 17.33 -5.67 6.22
C VAL A 135 16.63 -4.33 6.03
N LEU A 136 15.79 -3.94 6.99
CA LEU A 136 14.98 -2.73 6.94
C LEU A 136 15.10 -1.99 8.27
N TYR A 137 15.77 -0.84 8.27
CA TYR A 137 15.88 0.01 9.44
C TYR A 137 14.52 0.61 9.80
N ARG A 138 13.77 1.09 8.79
CA ARG A 138 12.46 1.71 8.98
C ARG A 138 11.58 1.65 7.72
N GLY A 139 10.36 1.12 7.86
CA GLY A 139 9.36 1.05 6.78
C GLY A 139 8.00 1.57 7.23
N PHE A 140 7.37 2.46 6.45
CA PHE A 140 6.03 2.98 6.73
C PHE A 140 5.38 3.62 5.49
N VAL A 141 4.07 3.83 5.53
CA VAL A 141 3.34 4.66 4.54
C VAL A 141 3.62 6.12 4.83
N SER A 142 4.30 6.79 3.91
CA SER A 142 4.69 8.19 4.04
C SER A 142 3.56 9.14 3.66
N GLU A 143 2.83 8.83 2.60
CA GLU A 143 1.72 9.65 2.12
C GLU A 143 0.77 8.85 1.23
N LEU A 144 -0.49 9.28 1.18
CA LEU A 144 -1.44 8.88 0.13
C LEU A 144 -1.84 10.11 -0.67
N PHE A 145 -2.04 9.97 -1.98
CA PHE A 145 -2.57 11.02 -2.84
C PHE A 145 -3.77 10.50 -3.62
N VAL A 146 -4.94 11.11 -3.46
CA VAL A 146 -6.23 10.67 -4.03
C VAL A 146 -6.87 11.80 -4.86
N PRO A 147 -6.43 12.03 -6.11
CA PRO A 147 -7.02 13.04 -6.98
C PRO A 147 -8.29 12.54 -7.67
N TYR A 148 -9.37 13.33 -7.57
CA TYR A 148 -10.58 13.15 -8.35
C TYR A 148 -10.51 13.90 -9.69
N MET A 149 -11.17 13.35 -10.71
CA MET A 149 -11.06 13.83 -12.10
C MET A 149 -12.28 14.64 -12.57
N ASP A 150 -13.10 15.15 -11.64
CA ASP A 150 -14.20 16.06 -11.96
C ASP A 150 -13.73 17.52 -11.75
N PRO A 151 -13.56 18.31 -12.84
CA PRO A 151 -13.02 19.67 -12.77
C PRO A 151 -14.07 20.72 -12.37
N THR A 152 -15.32 20.34 -12.07
CA THR A 152 -16.38 21.27 -11.68
C THR A 152 -16.16 21.83 -10.27
N GLU A 153 -16.83 22.95 -9.93
CA GLU A 153 -16.65 23.66 -8.65
C GLU A 153 -16.85 22.78 -7.39
N GLU A 154 -17.73 21.77 -7.47
CA GLU A 154 -18.00 20.83 -6.36
C GLU A 154 -16.88 19.80 -6.15
N TRP A 155 -16.02 19.59 -7.15
CA TRP A 155 -15.09 18.46 -7.18
C TRP A 155 -13.62 18.81 -7.47
N TYR A 156 -13.30 19.89 -8.19
CA TYR A 156 -11.94 20.18 -8.68
C TYR A 156 -10.86 20.17 -7.60
N TYR A 157 -11.30 20.39 -6.36
CA TYR A 157 -10.45 20.52 -5.22
C TYR A 157 -10.20 19.21 -4.47
N LYS A 158 -10.96 18.14 -4.76
CA LYS A 158 -10.87 16.87 -4.05
C LYS A 158 -9.63 16.10 -4.51
N THR A 159 -8.51 16.39 -3.85
CA THR A 159 -7.19 15.82 -4.17
C THR A 159 -6.43 15.52 -2.89
N PHE A 160 -6.95 14.56 -2.12
CA PHE A 160 -6.58 14.38 -0.71
C PHE A 160 -5.16 13.89 -0.53
N PHE A 161 -4.55 14.37 0.54
CA PHE A 161 -3.30 13.83 1.08
C PHE A 161 -3.60 13.13 2.41
N ASP A 162 -4.09 11.89 2.36
CA ASP A 162 -4.73 11.27 3.53
C ASP A 162 -3.85 11.30 4.79
N SER A 163 -2.56 10.98 4.65
CA SER A 163 -1.64 11.03 5.79
C SER A 163 -1.36 12.47 6.21
N GLY A 164 -1.02 13.35 5.26
CA GLY A 164 -0.60 14.71 5.55
C GLY A 164 -1.71 15.67 6.00
N GLU A 165 -2.95 15.44 5.60
CA GLU A 165 -4.11 16.30 5.89
C GLU A 165 -4.98 15.74 7.03
N PHE A 166 -5.12 14.41 7.14
CA PHE A 166 -6.02 13.77 8.10
C PHE A 166 -5.31 12.86 9.12
N GLY A 167 -4.16 12.28 8.75
CA GLY A 167 -3.38 11.38 9.57
C GLY A 167 -3.82 9.92 9.40
N PHE A 168 -3.02 9.13 8.71
CA PHE A 168 -3.34 7.72 8.41
C PHE A 168 -3.43 6.86 9.67
N GLY A 169 -2.61 7.17 10.69
CA GLY A 169 -2.69 6.55 12.00
C GLY A 169 -3.84 7.07 12.85
N LEU A 170 -4.21 8.34 12.71
CA LEU A 170 -5.39 8.93 13.37
C LEU A 170 -6.69 8.28 12.86
N CYS A 171 -6.74 7.99 11.57
CA CYS A 171 -7.81 7.29 10.88
C CYS A 171 -7.76 5.76 11.03
N ALA A 172 -6.78 5.20 11.75
CA ALA A 172 -6.73 3.77 12.04
C ALA A 172 -7.77 3.38 13.08
N LEU A 173 -8.78 2.59 12.67
CA LEU A 173 -9.92 2.23 13.50
C LEU A 173 -9.77 0.84 14.15
N PRO A 174 -10.50 0.55 15.25
CA PRO A 174 -10.43 -0.74 15.91
C PRO A 174 -10.82 -1.92 15.01
N LEU A 175 -9.88 -2.84 14.81
CA LEU A 175 -10.07 -4.06 14.04
C LEU A 175 -11.08 -4.99 14.72
N GLN A 176 -11.96 -5.61 13.91
CA GLN A 176 -12.99 -6.54 14.33
C GLN A 176 -12.43 -7.98 14.42
N PRO A 177 -12.34 -8.58 15.63
CA PRO A 177 -11.81 -9.93 15.79
C PRO A 177 -12.65 -10.98 15.07
N GLY A 178 -11.98 -11.89 14.35
CA GLY A 178 -12.63 -12.97 13.60
C GLY A 178 -13.15 -12.55 12.22
N THR A 179 -13.07 -11.27 11.86
CA THR A 179 -13.47 -10.76 10.53
C THR A 179 -12.30 -10.06 9.85
N ASP A 180 -11.79 -8.97 10.44
CA ASP A 180 -10.61 -8.27 9.90
C ASP A 180 -9.32 -9.06 10.14
N CYS A 181 -9.29 -9.81 11.23
CA CYS A 181 -8.16 -10.62 11.65
C CYS A 181 -8.62 -12.03 12.03
N PRO A 182 -7.87 -13.08 11.66
CA PRO A 182 -8.29 -14.45 11.92
C PRO A 182 -8.31 -14.77 13.43
N PRO A 183 -9.04 -15.84 13.82
CA PRO A 183 -8.97 -16.35 15.18
C PRO A 183 -7.52 -16.61 15.61
N GLY A 184 -7.18 -16.29 16.86
CA GLY A 184 -5.82 -16.46 17.40
C GLY A 184 -4.85 -15.31 17.13
N ALA A 185 -5.25 -14.28 16.39
CA ALA A 185 -4.47 -13.05 16.24
C ALA A 185 -4.19 -12.37 17.59
N VAL A 186 -3.03 -11.72 17.70
CA VAL A 186 -2.67 -10.85 18.82
C VAL A 186 -2.98 -9.42 18.44
N PHE A 187 -3.79 -8.73 19.24
CA PHE A 187 -4.11 -7.32 19.02
C PHE A 187 -3.21 -6.42 19.85
N LEU A 188 -2.81 -5.28 19.27
CA LEU A 188 -2.09 -4.23 19.97
C LEU A 188 -2.92 -2.95 19.93
N ASP A 189 -2.91 -2.24 21.06
CA ASP A 189 -3.53 -0.92 21.20
C ASP A 189 -2.50 0.17 20.89
N ALA A 190 -2.97 1.37 20.53
CA ALA A 190 -2.14 2.55 20.42
C ALA A 190 -2.73 3.74 21.17
N TYR A 191 -1.93 4.80 21.27
CA TYR A 191 -2.32 6.07 21.83
C TYR A 191 -1.85 7.20 20.95
N TYR A 192 -2.66 8.27 20.89
CA TYR A 192 -2.26 9.56 20.32
C TYR A 192 -2.67 10.69 21.27
N ALA A 193 -2.16 11.89 21.04
CA ALA A 193 -2.58 13.08 21.79
C ALA A 193 -3.83 13.68 21.14
N GLY A 194 -4.92 13.81 21.90
CA GLY A 194 -6.12 14.53 21.48
C GLY A 194 -5.85 16.02 21.29
N GLN A 195 -6.84 16.74 20.74
CA GLN A 195 -6.74 18.19 20.51
C GLN A 195 -6.51 18.99 21.80
N ASP A 196 -6.91 18.44 22.95
CA ASP A 196 -6.67 19.01 24.29
C ASP A 196 -5.35 18.51 24.93
N GLY A 197 -4.54 17.76 24.19
CA GLY A 197 -3.28 17.15 24.64
C GLY A 197 -3.45 15.89 25.48
N LYS A 198 -4.68 15.44 25.76
CA LYS A 198 -4.90 14.22 26.56
C LYS A 198 -4.67 12.95 25.73
N PRO A 199 -4.14 11.88 26.33
CA PRO A 199 -3.96 10.62 25.61
C PRO A 199 -5.31 10.00 25.23
N VAL A 200 -5.50 9.74 23.95
CA VAL A 200 -6.64 9.00 23.41
C VAL A 200 -6.19 7.59 23.06
N LYS A 201 -6.87 6.60 23.63
CA LYS A 201 -6.60 5.18 23.38
C LYS A 201 -7.35 4.69 22.14
N VAL A 202 -6.64 4.09 21.20
CA VAL A 202 -7.22 3.32 20.09
C VAL A 202 -7.01 1.84 20.39
N ARG A 203 -8.10 1.11 20.62
CA ARG A 203 -8.03 -0.33 20.91
C ARG A 203 -7.88 -1.12 19.62
N ASN A 204 -7.18 -2.26 19.67
CA ASN A 204 -7.07 -3.20 18.56
C ASN A 204 -6.67 -2.54 17.23
N VAL A 205 -5.74 -1.57 17.27
CA VAL A 205 -5.33 -0.82 16.07
C VAL A 205 -4.50 -1.70 15.12
N PHE A 206 -3.75 -2.64 15.69
CA PHE A 206 -2.99 -3.64 14.96
C PHE A 206 -3.43 -5.03 15.32
N CYS A 207 -3.33 -5.95 14.37
CA CYS A 207 -3.33 -7.38 14.67
C CYS A 207 -2.13 -8.07 14.05
N VAL A 208 -1.62 -9.07 14.76
CA VAL A 208 -0.47 -9.89 14.36
C VAL A 208 -0.89 -11.35 14.34
N PHE A 209 -0.69 -12.03 13.22
CA PHE A 209 -1.10 -13.43 13.06
C PHE A 209 -0.24 -14.19 12.06
N GLU A 210 -0.17 -15.51 12.22
CA GLU A 210 0.40 -16.39 11.20
C GLU A 210 -0.64 -16.69 10.11
N ARG A 211 -0.23 -16.61 8.86
CA ARG A 211 -1.06 -16.96 7.70
C ARG A 211 -0.63 -18.30 7.13
N HIS A 212 -1.62 -19.19 6.97
CA HIS A 212 -1.48 -20.49 6.32
C HIS A 212 -2.39 -20.51 5.08
N GLY A 213 -1.91 -19.95 3.97
CA GLY A 213 -2.67 -19.82 2.72
C GLY A 213 -2.81 -21.12 1.92
N GLY A 214 -2.10 -22.18 2.31
CA GLY A 214 -1.91 -23.37 1.47
C GLY A 214 -0.80 -23.20 0.42
N ASP A 215 -0.11 -22.07 0.43
CA ASP A 215 1.02 -21.78 -0.43
C ASP A 215 2.20 -22.72 -0.17
N VAL A 216 2.99 -22.98 -1.21
CA VAL A 216 4.18 -23.84 -1.16
C VAL A 216 5.42 -22.95 -1.08
N ALA A 217 6.20 -23.09 -0.01
CA ALA A 217 7.46 -22.37 0.15
C ALA A 217 8.51 -22.85 -0.85
N TRP A 218 8.62 -24.17 -1.04
CA TRP A 218 9.33 -24.81 -2.14
C TRP A 218 8.91 -26.28 -2.27
N ARG A 219 9.05 -26.84 -3.47
CA ARG A 219 8.83 -28.27 -3.73
C ARG A 219 9.68 -28.79 -4.87
N HIS A 220 9.95 -30.08 -4.87
CA HIS A 220 10.51 -30.79 -6.01
C HIS A 220 10.05 -32.26 -6.03
N THR A 221 9.89 -32.81 -7.22
CA THR A 221 9.63 -34.23 -7.46
C THR A 221 10.64 -34.72 -8.51
N GLU A 222 11.59 -35.56 -8.09
CA GLU A 222 12.62 -36.15 -8.93
C GLU A 222 12.13 -37.51 -9.46
N ILE A 223 12.12 -37.65 -10.78
CA ILE A 223 11.68 -38.85 -11.52
C ILE A 223 12.68 -39.26 -12.62
N GLY A 224 13.74 -38.48 -12.82
CA GLY A 224 14.76 -38.72 -13.84
C GLY A 224 15.78 -39.78 -13.42
N ILE A 225 15.82 -40.16 -12.13
CA ILE A 225 16.67 -41.24 -11.63
C ILE A 225 15.94 -42.58 -11.81
N PRO A 226 16.42 -43.49 -12.69
CA PRO A 226 15.72 -44.74 -12.97
C PRO A 226 15.46 -45.56 -11.70
N GLY A 227 14.21 -46.00 -11.51
CA GLY A 227 13.80 -46.79 -10.36
C GLY A 227 13.65 -46.02 -9.04
N ILE A 228 13.82 -44.69 -9.03
CA ILE A 228 13.73 -43.85 -7.84
C ILE A 228 12.73 -42.71 -8.08
N THR A 229 11.80 -42.51 -7.15
CA THR A 229 10.93 -41.34 -7.11
C THR A 229 11.07 -40.66 -5.76
N ILE A 230 11.53 -39.41 -5.75
CA ILE A 230 11.70 -38.61 -4.53
C ILE A 230 10.80 -37.39 -4.64
N THR A 231 9.92 -37.17 -3.66
CA THR A 231 9.10 -35.96 -3.57
C THR A 231 9.31 -35.29 -2.23
N GLU A 232 9.59 -34.00 -2.27
CA GLU A 232 9.79 -33.17 -1.07
C GLU A 232 9.03 -31.85 -1.26
N VAL A 233 8.26 -31.45 -0.24
CA VAL A 233 7.40 -30.25 -0.26
C VAL A 233 7.50 -29.55 1.08
N ARG A 234 7.66 -28.22 1.07
CA ARG A 234 7.57 -27.39 2.27
C ARG A 234 6.42 -26.40 2.16
N PRO A 235 5.49 -26.38 3.13
CA PRO A 235 4.43 -25.38 3.16
C PRO A 235 4.99 -24.02 3.52
N GLU A 236 4.37 -22.97 3.01
CA GLU A 236 4.63 -21.60 3.41
C GLU A 236 3.80 -21.23 4.65
N THR A 237 4.44 -20.52 5.56
CA THR A 237 3.79 -19.86 6.70
C THR A 237 4.44 -18.50 6.81
N THR A 238 3.61 -17.47 6.91
CA THR A 238 4.05 -16.07 6.97
C THR A 238 3.47 -15.40 8.19
N LEU A 239 4.11 -14.34 8.67
CA LEU A 239 3.59 -13.49 9.74
C LEU A 239 3.06 -12.20 9.15
N VAL A 240 1.80 -11.87 9.43
CA VAL A 240 1.16 -10.64 8.98
C VAL A 240 0.96 -9.71 10.16
N VAL A 241 1.37 -8.45 9.98
CA VAL A 241 0.95 -7.30 10.79
C VAL A 241 -0.03 -6.50 9.95
N ARG A 242 -1.27 -6.36 10.45
CA ARG A 242 -2.35 -5.65 9.76
C ARG A 242 -2.80 -4.43 10.53
N MET A 243 -3.09 -3.36 9.79
CA MET A 243 -3.82 -2.17 10.21
C MET A 243 -4.91 -1.86 9.17
N VAL A 244 -6.04 -1.32 9.60
CA VAL A 244 -7.05 -0.75 8.69
C VAL A 244 -7.23 0.72 9.02
N SER A 245 -7.06 1.59 8.01
CA SER A 245 -7.31 3.02 8.13
C SER A 245 -8.52 3.42 7.30
N THR A 246 -9.46 4.12 7.92
CA THR A 246 -10.69 4.59 7.27
C THR A 246 -10.66 6.10 7.17
N VAL A 247 -10.44 6.62 5.96
CA VAL A 247 -10.35 8.07 5.70
C VAL A 247 -11.61 8.48 4.96
N GLY A 248 -12.57 8.99 5.72
CA GLY A 248 -13.89 9.31 5.18
C GLY A 248 -14.60 8.07 4.65
N ASN A 249 -14.71 7.96 3.33
CA ASN A 249 -15.42 6.90 2.62
C ASN A 249 -14.56 5.67 2.31
N TYR A 250 -13.23 5.81 2.29
CA TYR A 250 -12.32 4.73 1.90
C TYR A 250 -11.75 3.97 3.09
N ASP A 251 -11.62 2.65 2.92
CA ASP A 251 -10.96 1.75 3.86
C ASP A 251 -9.70 1.15 3.23
N TYR A 252 -8.57 1.34 3.91
CA TYR A 252 -7.25 0.89 3.49
C TYR A 252 -6.76 -0.24 4.40
N VAL A 253 -6.72 -1.47 3.89
CA VAL A 253 -6.18 -2.66 4.57
C VAL A 253 -4.68 -2.75 4.31
N ALA A 254 -3.87 -2.27 5.26
CA ALA A 254 -2.42 -2.23 5.14
C ALA A 254 -1.76 -3.41 5.86
N ASP A 255 -1.07 -4.26 5.09
CA ASP A 255 -0.42 -5.47 5.58
C ASP A 255 1.12 -5.40 5.40
N TRP A 256 1.85 -5.69 6.47
CA TRP A 256 3.28 -6.06 6.43
C TRP A 256 3.41 -7.55 6.69
N GLU A 257 3.90 -8.30 5.70
CA GLU A 257 4.01 -9.75 5.73
C GLU A 257 5.47 -10.20 5.69
N PHE A 258 5.90 -10.91 6.72
CA PHE A 258 7.26 -11.47 6.83
C PHE A 258 7.24 -12.94 6.44
N LYS A 259 8.20 -13.33 5.60
CA LYS A 259 8.32 -14.71 5.08
C LYS A 259 9.59 -15.35 5.61
N THR A 260 9.53 -16.66 5.91
CA THR A 260 10.70 -17.42 6.37
C THR A 260 11.82 -17.49 5.32
N THR A 261 11.50 -17.25 4.04
CA THR A 261 12.46 -17.06 2.94
C THR A 261 13.37 -15.85 3.11
N GLY A 262 13.10 -14.97 4.08
CA GLY A 262 13.75 -13.67 4.24
C GLY A 262 13.09 -12.55 3.45
N SER A 263 11.96 -12.79 2.79
CA SER A 263 11.21 -11.72 2.12
C SER A 263 10.32 -10.92 3.08
N ILE A 264 10.10 -9.65 2.76
CA ILE A 264 9.05 -8.81 3.34
C ILE A 264 8.09 -8.43 2.20
N LYS A 265 6.84 -8.88 2.26
CA LYS A 265 5.78 -8.52 1.33
C LYS A 265 4.91 -7.44 1.96
N VAL A 266 4.65 -6.36 1.24
CA VAL A 266 3.83 -5.25 1.68
C VAL A 266 2.61 -5.19 0.78
N GLY A 267 1.43 -5.17 1.38
CA GLY A 267 0.15 -5.17 0.68
C GLY A 267 -0.73 -4.00 1.10
N ILE A 268 -1.49 -3.48 0.15
CA ILE A 268 -2.56 -2.51 0.38
C ILE A 268 -3.84 -2.99 -0.31
N GLY A 269 -4.91 -3.14 0.47
CA GLY A 269 -6.26 -3.40 -0.01
C GLY A 269 -7.11 -2.15 0.08
N LEU A 270 -7.83 -1.83 -0.99
CA LEU A 270 -8.78 -0.72 -1.09
C LEU A 270 -10.19 -1.28 -1.03
N THR A 271 -11.02 -0.80 -0.09
CA THR A 271 -12.46 -1.11 0.01
C THR A 271 -13.18 0.13 0.55
N GLY A 272 -14.37 -0.03 1.11
CA GLY A 272 -15.20 1.08 1.59
C GLY A 272 -16.25 1.48 0.56
N VAL A 273 -16.72 2.72 0.64
CA VAL A 273 -17.78 3.24 -0.24
C VAL A 273 -17.19 4.25 -1.22
N LEU A 274 -17.68 4.24 -2.46
CA LEU A 274 -17.27 5.22 -3.44
C LEU A 274 -17.70 6.63 -3.01
N GLU A 275 -16.91 7.64 -3.36
CA GLU A 275 -17.43 9.01 -3.33
C GLU A 275 -18.19 9.25 -4.64
N VAL A 276 -19.50 9.48 -4.54
CA VAL A 276 -20.38 9.62 -5.70
C VAL A 276 -20.85 11.05 -5.85
N ARG A 277 -21.12 11.42 -7.10
CA ARG A 277 -21.76 12.67 -7.51
C ARG A 277 -23.24 12.42 -7.79
N GLY A 278 -24.09 13.28 -7.23
CA GLY A 278 -25.50 13.34 -7.57
C GLY A 278 -25.70 13.85 -9.01
N SER A 279 -26.59 13.24 -9.79
CA SER A 279 -26.84 13.64 -11.17
C SER A 279 -28.32 13.60 -11.53
N ALA A 280 -28.71 14.29 -12.59
CA ALA A 280 -30.04 14.15 -13.18
C ALA A 280 -30.21 12.83 -13.95
N TYR A 281 -29.11 12.10 -14.21
CA TYR A 281 -29.10 10.93 -15.07
C TYR A 281 -29.68 9.70 -14.38
N THR A 282 -30.65 9.05 -15.02
CA THR A 282 -31.21 7.76 -14.58
C THR A 282 -30.83 6.61 -15.52
N HIS A 283 -30.28 6.92 -16.69
CA HIS A 283 -29.84 5.94 -17.69
C HIS A 283 -28.63 6.46 -18.48
N VAL A 284 -27.75 5.56 -18.94
CA VAL A 284 -26.52 5.92 -19.67
C VAL A 284 -26.77 6.65 -20.99
N ASP A 285 -27.90 6.37 -21.64
CA ASP A 285 -28.28 7.07 -22.89
C ASP A 285 -28.42 8.57 -22.69
N GLN A 286 -28.86 9.02 -21.50
CA GLN A 286 -28.98 10.44 -21.18
C GLN A 286 -27.62 11.12 -21.08
N MET A 287 -26.60 10.40 -20.58
CA MET A 287 -25.22 10.88 -20.55
C MET A 287 -24.65 11.00 -21.96
N MET A 288 -24.89 10.00 -22.80
CA MET A 288 -24.42 10.02 -24.20
C MET A 288 -25.04 11.18 -25.00
N VAL A 289 -26.33 11.46 -24.79
CA VAL A 289 -27.04 12.56 -25.46
C VAL A 289 -26.60 13.93 -24.97
N ALA A 290 -26.30 14.08 -23.67
CA ALA A 290 -25.82 15.34 -23.12
C ALA A 290 -24.47 15.78 -23.70
N GLY A 291 -23.66 14.83 -24.20
CA GLY A 291 -22.31 15.11 -24.69
C GLY A 291 -21.34 15.57 -23.59
N ASP A 292 -21.80 15.57 -22.34
CA ASP A 292 -21.00 15.89 -21.16
C ASP A 292 -20.12 14.70 -20.80
N ASP A 293 -18.82 14.94 -20.64
CA ASP A 293 -17.99 14.05 -19.87
C ASP A 293 -18.49 14.10 -18.43
N ALA A 294 -19.20 13.06 -17.99
CA ALA A 294 -19.71 12.99 -16.61
C ALA A 294 -18.58 12.74 -15.59
N TYR A 295 -17.33 12.70 -16.05
CA TYR A 295 -16.14 12.52 -15.23
C TYR A 295 -16.19 11.27 -14.36
N GLY A 296 -16.96 10.27 -14.79
CA GLY A 296 -17.31 9.11 -14.00
C GLY A 296 -18.27 8.15 -14.71
N THR A 297 -18.63 7.09 -14.00
CA THR A 297 -19.55 6.04 -14.46
C THR A 297 -20.87 6.13 -13.71
N LEU A 298 -22.01 6.03 -14.41
CA LEU A 298 -23.32 5.93 -13.77
C LEU A 298 -23.50 4.54 -13.14
N LEU A 299 -23.54 4.49 -11.81
CA LEU A 299 -23.58 3.24 -11.04
C LEU A 299 -25.00 2.79 -10.72
N ALA A 300 -25.87 3.77 -10.47
CA ALA A 300 -27.28 3.64 -10.18
C ALA A 300 -27.99 4.92 -10.64
N PRO A 301 -29.33 4.95 -10.71
CA PRO A 301 -30.05 6.19 -10.99
C PRO A 301 -29.56 7.34 -10.10
N ASN A 302 -29.29 8.47 -10.73
CA ASN A 302 -28.80 9.72 -10.12
C ASN A 302 -27.41 9.64 -9.48
N THR A 303 -26.66 8.54 -9.67
CA THR A 303 -25.44 8.23 -8.90
C THR A 303 -24.26 8.00 -9.83
N VAL A 304 -23.37 8.98 -9.96
CA VAL A 304 -22.14 8.87 -10.75
C VAL A 304 -20.95 8.60 -9.84
N GLY A 305 -20.27 7.48 -10.02
CA GLY A 305 -18.97 7.24 -9.41
C GLY A 305 -17.90 8.02 -10.16
N VAL A 306 -17.32 9.03 -9.51
CA VAL A 306 -16.34 9.92 -10.14
C VAL A 306 -15.00 9.20 -10.32
N TYR A 307 -14.35 9.36 -11.47
CA TYR A 307 -13.01 8.81 -11.70
C TYR A 307 -12.01 9.43 -10.73
N HIS A 308 -11.09 8.62 -10.22
CA HIS A 308 -10.05 9.09 -9.31
C HIS A 308 -8.91 8.08 -9.27
N ASP A 309 -7.79 8.48 -8.66
CA ASP A 309 -6.64 7.62 -8.46
C ASP A 309 -6.37 7.38 -6.98
N HIS A 310 -5.62 6.33 -6.66
CA HIS A 310 -5.00 6.13 -5.34
C HIS A 310 -3.50 5.92 -5.51
N PHE A 311 -2.69 6.82 -4.97
CA PHE A 311 -1.23 6.68 -4.91
C PHE A 311 -0.78 6.55 -3.46
N ILE A 312 -0.13 5.45 -3.09
CA ILE A 312 0.34 5.17 -1.74
C ILE A 312 1.86 5.07 -1.77
N THR A 313 2.55 6.06 -1.19
CA THR A 313 4.01 6.16 -1.19
C THR A 313 4.60 5.65 0.12
N TYR A 314 5.47 4.64 0.03
CA TYR A 314 6.17 4.04 1.14
C TYR A 314 7.57 4.64 1.29
N HIS A 315 7.99 4.87 2.53
CA HIS A 315 9.37 5.14 2.91
C HIS A 315 10.03 3.83 3.33
N LEU A 316 11.08 3.40 2.62
CA LEU A 316 11.77 2.12 2.85
C LEU A 316 13.27 2.37 3.09
N ASP A 317 13.62 2.52 4.36
CA ASP A 317 14.98 2.72 4.84
C ASP A 317 15.68 1.36 4.97
N LEU A 318 16.38 0.95 3.91
CA LEU A 318 16.95 -0.38 3.78
C LEU A 318 18.41 -0.38 4.21
N ASP A 319 18.69 -1.01 5.35
CA ASP A 319 20.05 -1.26 5.87
C ASP A 319 20.49 -2.68 5.51
N VAL A 320 20.63 -2.98 4.22
CA VAL A 320 20.96 -4.35 3.77
C VAL A 320 22.33 -4.75 4.29
N ASP A 321 22.36 -5.58 5.33
CA ASP A 321 23.58 -6.01 6.03
C ASP A 321 24.48 -4.84 6.51
N GLY A 322 23.86 -3.67 6.76
CA GLY A 322 24.47 -2.41 7.20
C GLY A 322 24.05 -1.22 6.32
N PRO A 323 24.35 0.03 6.75
CA PRO A 323 23.82 1.23 6.10
C PRO A 323 24.54 1.64 4.81
N GLN A 324 25.79 1.21 4.56
CA GLN A 324 26.47 1.57 3.30
C GLN A 324 25.90 0.73 2.15
N ASN A 325 24.94 1.28 1.40
CA ASN A 325 24.22 0.60 0.34
C ASN A 325 24.32 1.37 -1.00
N SER A 326 23.98 0.70 -2.09
CA SER A 326 23.86 1.29 -3.42
C SER A 326 22.60 0.76 -4.09
N PHE A 327 21.99 1.61 -4.92
CA PHE A 327 20.88 1.20 -5.77
C PHE A 327 21.38 0.76 -7.14
N VAL A 328 20.98 -0.44 -7.60
CA VAL A 328 21.40 -1.03 -8.87
C VAL A 328 20.18 -1.38 -9.71
N LYS A 329 20.18 -0.89 -10.95
CA LYS A 329 19.20 -1.23 -11.98
C LYS A 329 19.79 -2.35 -12.83
N ALA A 330 19.11 -3.50 -12.89
CA ALA A 330 19.51 -4.59 -13.76
C ALA A 330 18.56 -4.67 -14.97
N ARG A 331 19.11 -4.56 -16.18
CA ARG A 331 18.37 -4.57 -17.44
C ARG A 331 18.65 -5.85 -18.21
N LEU A 332 17.63 -6.41 -18.84
CA LEU A 332 17.81 -7.54 -19.76
C LEU A 332 18.07 -7.02 -21.16
N GLU A 333 19.16 -7.47 -21.77
CA GLU A 333 19.54 -7.07 -23.13
C GLU A 333 19.63 -8.28 -24.04
N THR A 334 18.98 -8.19 -25.21
CA THR A 334 19.12 -9.22 -26.24
C THR A 334 20.43 -9.03 -26.99
N VAL A 335 21.29 -10.05 -26.97
CA VAL A 335 22.53 -10.11 -27.73
C VAL A 335 22.31 -10.97 -28.98
N ARG A 336 22.55 -10.39 -30.16
CA ARG A 336 22.57 -11.13 -31.43
C ARG A 336 23.93 -11.77 -31.63
N VAL A 337 23.91 -13.03 -32.06
CA VAL A 337 25.13 -13.77 -32.40
C VAL A 337 25.54 -13.41 -33.84
N PRO A 338 26.83 -13.12 -34.12
CA PRO A 338 27.30 -12.87 -35.48
C PRO A 338 27.02 -14.04 -36.42
N GLU A 339 26.63 -13.76 -37.66
CA GLU A 339 26.22 -14.80 -38.64
C GLU A 339 27.39 -15.63 -39.18
N ALA A 340 28.56 -15.03 -39.36
CA ALA A 340 29.73 -15.70 -39.94
C ALA A 340 30.68 -16.22 -38.84
N GLY A 341 31.03 -17.51 -38.90
CA GLY A 341 32.09 -18.10 -38.06
C GLY A 341 31.74 -18.33 -36.59
N SER A 342 30.48 -18.18 -36.18
CA SER A 342 30.07 -18.39 -34.78
C SER A 342 30.02 -19.88 -34.41
N PRO A 343 30.54 -20.28 -33.23
CA PRO A 343 30.55 -21.67 -32.78
C PRO A 343 29.20 -22.20 -32.28
N THR A 344 28.13 -21.41 -32.33
CA THR A 344 26.81 -21.80 -31.83
C THR A 344 25.74 -21.76 -32.92
N PRO A 345 24.80 -22.73 -32.95
CA PRO A 345 23.65 -22.68 -33.85
C PRO A 345 22.60 -21.62 -33.44
N ARG A 346 22.76 -20.99 -32.27
CA ARG A 346 21.85 -19.95 -31.76
C ARG A 346 22.08 -18.62 -32.48
N ARG A 347 20.99 -17.91 -32.80
CA ARG A 347 21.03 -16.56 -33.41
C ARG A 347 21.02 -15.42 -32.39
N SER A 348 20.66 -15.70 -31.14
CA SER A 348 20.63 -14.73 -30.06
C SER A 348 20.56 -15.39 -28.68
N TYR A 349 20.84 -14.60 -27.65
CA TYR A 349 20.58 -14.88 -26.24
C TYR A 349 20.27 -13.54 -25.53
N TRP A 350 19.96 -13.57 -24.24
CA TRP A 350 19.88 -12.35 -23.44
C TRP A 350 20.96 -12.35 -22.36
N THR A 351 21.38 -11.16 -21.95
CA THR A 351 22.33 -10.93 -20.86
C THR A 351 21.78 -9.89 -19.89
N VAL A 352 22.47 -9.70 -18.77
CA VAL A 352 22.11 -8.70 -17.76
C VAL A 352 23.14 -7.58 -17.76
N VAL A 353 22.70 -6.35 -17.99
CA VAL A 353 23.50 -5.14 -17.77
C VAL A 353 23.10 -4.55 -16.42
N ARG A 354 24.09 -4.22 -15.59
CA ARG A 354 23.88 -3.64 -14.25
C ARG A 354 24.44 -2.24 -14.20
N GLU A 355 23.62 -1.31 -13.75
CA GLU A 355 23.96 0.10 -13.61
C GLU A 355 23.73 0.51 -12.16
N THR A 356 24.78 0.97 -11.49
CA THR A 356 24.66 1.56 -10.15
C THR A 356 24.27 3.02 -10.29
N ALA A 357 23.16 3.41 -9.67
CA ALA A 357 22.76 4.81 -9.60
C ALA A 357 23.69 5.54 -8.62
N ARG A 358 24.32 6.63 -9.11
CA ARG A 358 25.31 7.41 -8.36
C ARG A 358 24.69 8.59 -7.63
N THR A 359 23.65 9.17 -8.20
CA THR A 359 22.94 10.34 -7.68
C THR A 359 21.43 10.10 -7.61
N GLU A 360 20.70 10.96 -6.89
CA GLU A 360 19.23 10.85 -6.75
C GLU A 360 18.51 10.83 -8.11
N SER A 361 18.94 11.63 -9.09
CA SER A 361 18.34 11.65 -10.42
C SER A 361 18.49 10.31 -11.17
N GLU A 362 19.63 9.63 -11.02
CA GLU A 362 19.84 8.29 -11.58
C GLU A 362 19.04 7.20 -10.83
N GLY A 363 18.62 7.48 -9.59
CA GLY A 363 17.81 6.63 -8.72
C GLY A 363 16.30 6.72 -8.93
N VAL A 364 15.83 7.64 -9.78
CA VAL A 364 14.42 7.72 -10.18
C VAL A 364 14.14 6.65 -11.25
N VAL A 365 13.06 5.88 -11.08
CA VAL A 365 12.66 4.85 -12.05
C VAL A 365 11.17 4.95 -12.37
N ARG A 366 10.88 4.98 -13.67
CA ARG A 366 9.54 4.76 -14.23
C ARG A 366 9.40 3.31 -14.69
N LEU A 367 8.59 2.54 -13.98
CA LEU A 367 8.34 1.14 -14.30
C LEU A 367 7.64 1.01 -15.65
N GLY A 368 8.04 0.01 -16.45
CA GLY A 368 7.51 -0.25 -17.79
C GLY A 368 8.20 0.50 -18.92
N SER A 369 8.67 1.74 -18.70
CA SER A 369 9.36 2.53 -19.74
C SER A 369 10.88 2.28 -19.82
N GLU A 370 11.52 1.93 -18.70
CA GLU A 370 12.98 1.87 -18.62
C GLU A 370 13.58 0.47 -18.87
N GLY A 371 12.74 -0.55 -19.08
CA GLY A 371 13.19 -1.93 -19.35
C GLY A 371 14.01 -2.59 -18.23
N ALA A 372 14.11 -1.96 -17.06
CA ALA A 372 14.73 -2.54 -15.88
C ALA A 372 13.93 -3.78 -15.45
N ALA A 373 14.62 -4.91 -15.35
CA ALA A 373 14.03 -6.18 -14.97
C ALA A 373 14.13 -6.45 -13.47
N ASP A 374 15.20 -5.98 -12.81
CA ASP A 374 15.34 -6.01 -11.37
C ASP A 374 15.83 -4.65 -10.84
N LEU A 375 15.23 -4.20 -9.73
CA LEU A 375 15.67 -3.04 -8.96
C LEU A 375 16.22 -3.53 -7.62
N LEU A 376 17.48 -3.23 -7.34
CA LEU A 376 18.25 -3.85 -6.26
C LEU A 376 18.79 -2.79 -5.29
N VAL A 377 18.65 -3.04 -4.00
CA VAL A 377 19.48 -2.39 -2.97
C VAL A 377 20.54 -3.39 -2.54
N VAL A 378 21.80 -3.02 -2.72
CA VAL A 378 22.95 -3.90 -2.48
C VAL A 378 23.93 -3.28 -1.50
N ASN A 379 24.64 -4.13 -0.76
CA ASN A 379 25.74 -3.70 0.08
C ASN A 379 27.08 -4.00 -0.62
N PRO A 380 27.76 -3.01 -1.21
CA PRO A 380 28.98 -3.23 -1.97
C PRO A 380 30.14 -3.77 -1.12
N GLY A 381 30.10 -3.57 0.20
CA GLY A 381 31.09 -4.06 1.16
C GLY A 381 30.85 -5.51 1.63
N LYS A 382 29.76 -6.16 1.21
CA LYS A 382 29.40 -7.53 1.62
C LYS A 382 29.22 -8.43 0.40
N ARG A 383 29.89 -9.59 0.43
CA ARG A 383 29.82 -10.59 -0.63
C ARG A 383 29.56 -11.97 -0.06
N THR A 384 28.87 -12.80 -0.83
CA THR A 384 28.77 -14.24 -0.58
C THR A 384 30.12 -14.91 -0.85
N ARG A 385 30.29 -16.18 -0.46
CA ARG A 385 31.52 -16.95 -0.72
C ARG A 385 31.93 -17.02 -2.19
N VAL A 386 30.95 -17.01 -3.10
CA VAL A 386 31.19 -17.05 -4.56
C VAL A 386 31.44 -15.66 -5.16
N GLY A 387 31.39 -14.60 -4.35
CA GLY A 387 31.72 -13.23 -4.76
C GLY A 387 30.53 -12.37 -5.18
N ASN A 388 29.29 -12.87 -5.11
CA ASN A 388 28.10 -12.06 -5.42
C ASN A 388 27.87 -11.01 -4.34
N THR A 389 27.49 -9.79 -4.74
CA THR A 389 27.13 -8.72 -3.80
C THR A 389 25.82 -9.07 -3.09
N VAL A 390 25.79 -8.92 -1.77
CA VAL A 390 24.61 -9.11 -0.92
C VAL A 390 23.58 -8.03 -1.23
N GLY A 391 22.31 -8.40 -1.40
CA GLY A 391 21.26 -7.44 -1.76
C GLY A 391 19.83 -7.89 -1.46
N TYR A 392 18.91 -6.96 -1.62
CA TYR A 392 17.46 -7.18 -1.70
C TYR A 392 16.94 -6.57 -3.01
N ARG A 393 15.98 -7.25 -3.64
CA ARG A 393 15.30 -6.75 -4.84
C ARG A 393 13.89 -6.29 -4.51
N LEU A 394 13.47 -5.19 -5.13
CA LEU A 394 12.09 -4.72 -5.13
C LEU A 394 11.33 -5.46 -6.24
N VAL A 395 10.47 -6.40 -5.87
CA VAL A 395 9.57 -7.11 -6.77
C VAL A 395 8.20 -6.44 -6.72
N VAL A 396 7.76 -5.91 -7.85
CA VAL A 396 6.50 -5.19 -7.94
C VAL A 396 5.38 -6.16 -8.32
N ALA A 397 4.25 -6.13 -7.59
CA ALA A 397 3.09 -6.91 -7.97
C ALA A 397 2.39 -6.27 -9.18
N GLY A 398 1.87 -7.10 -10.08
CA GLY A 398 1.06 -6.61 -11.21
C GLY A 398 -0.17 -5.84 -10.73
N GLY A 399 -0.58 -4.82 -11.49
CA GLY A 399 -1.81 -4.07 -11.29
C GLY A 399 -1.75 -2.87 -10.32
N GLY A 400 -0.61 -2.60 -9.68
CA GLY A 400 -0.43 -1.48 -8.74
C GLY A 400 0.66 -0.48 -9.14
N THR A 401 0.91 -0.33 -10.45
CA THR A 401 2.06 0.44 -10.98
C THR A 401 1.68 1.75 -11.64
N ALA A 402 0.48 2.28 -11.39
CA ALA A 402 0.04 3.53 -11.98
C ALA A 402 0.94 4.70 -11.59
N THR A 403 1.04 5.68 -12.47
CA THR A 403 1.62 7.02 -12.21
C THR A 403 0.57 8.07 -12.50
N SER A 404 0.66 9.24 -11.89
CA SER A 404 -0.35 10.27 -12.09
C SER A 404 -0.45 10.74 -13.54
N LEU A 405 -1.70 10.84 -14.02
CA LEU A 405 -2.06 11.31 -15.35
C LEU A 405 -2.33 12.83 -15.41
N LEU A 406 -2.40 13.51 -14.27
CA LEU A 406 -2.56 14.98 -14.21
C LEU A 406 -1.42 15.70 -14.92
N SER A 407 -1.63 16.88 -15.49
CA SER A 407 -0.53 17.63 -16.13
C SER A 407 0.50 18.09 -15.08
N ASP A 408 1.77 18.19 -15.47
CA ASP A 408 2.85 18.51 -14.54
C ASP A 408 2.73 19.92 -13.92
N ASP A 409 1.99 20.83 -14.58
CA ASP A 409 1.72 22.20 -14.17
C ASP A 409 0.41 22.36 -13.37
N ASP A 410 -0.39 21.30 -13.22
CA ASP A 410 -1.60 21.33 -12.41
C ASP A 410 -1.27 21.43 -10.91
N TYR A 411 -2.03 22.21 -10.16
CA TYR A 411 -1.73 22.51 -8.76
C TYR A 411 -1.65 21.27 -7.86
N PRO A 412 -2.59 20.29 -7.93
CA PRO A 412 -2.48 19.05 -7.17
C PRO A 412 -1.24 18.24 -7.58
N GLN A 413 -0.90 18.25 -8.87
CA GLN A 413 0.27 17.54 -9.38
C GLN A 413 1.58 18.18 -8.94
N VAL A 414 1.66 19.51 -8.84
CA VAL A 414 2.81 20.21 -8.27
C VAL A 414 3.01 19.80 -6.80
N ARG A 415 1.92 19.73 -6.02
CA ARG A 415 1.94 19.28 -4.62
C ARG A 415 2.42 17.82 -4.50
N ALA A 416 1.93 16.93 -5.36
CA ALA A 416 2.24 15.50 -5.41
C ALA A 416 3.25 15.12 -6.51
N SER A 417 4.19 16.00 -6.88
CA SER A 417 5.04 15.79 -8.08
C SER A 417 5.87 14.50 -8.08
N TYR A 418 6.06 13.89 -6.91
CA TYR A 418 6.69 12.59 -6.76
C TYR A 418 5.88 11.41 -7.33
N THR A 419 4.58 11.55 -7.60
CA THR A 419 3.73 10.47 -8.15
C THR A 419 3.90 10.26 -9.67
N LYS A 420 4.80 11.03 -10.30
CA LYS A 420 5.19 10.90 -11.72
C LYS A 420 6.21 9.79 -11.98
N SER A 421 6.76 9.20 -10.92
CA SER A 421 7.65 8.05 -10.97
C SER A 421 7.32 7.12 -9.80
N GLN A 422 7.36 5.81 -10.03
CA GLN A 422 7.00 4.86 -9.00
C GLN A 422 8.12 4.66 -7.97
N VAL A 423 9.39 4.83 -8.37
CA VAL A 423 10.55 4.64 -7.48
C VAL A 423 11.40 5.89 -7.45
N TRP A 424 11.83 6.26 -6.25
CA TRP A 424 12.84 7.27 -5.99
C TRP A 424 13.85 6.73 -4.99
N VAL A 425 15.11 7.18 -5.08
CA VAL A 425 16.15 6.84 -4.12
C VAL A 425 16.83 8.12 -3.65
N THR A 426 16.87 8.33 -2.35
CA THR A 426 17.49 9.50 -1.72
C THR A 426 18.54 9.04 -0.71
N PRO A 427 19.58 9.83 -0.43
CA PRO A 427 20.38 9.57 0.76
C PRO A 427 19.50 9.75 2.00
N TYR A 428 19.80 8.99 3.06
CA TYR A 428 19.10 9.12 4.33
C TYR A 428 19.20 10.54 4.88
N ASN A 429 18.06 11.09 5.29
CA ASN A 429 18.01 12.32 6.05
C ASN A 429 16.89 12.21 7.10
N LYS A 430 17.26 12.45 8.36
CA LYS A 430 16.35 12.38 9.50
C LYS A 430 15.09 13.26 9.35
N SER A 431 15.14 14.37 8.62
CA SER A 431 13.99 15.26 8.42
C SER A 431 13.10 14.87 7.22
N GLU A 432 13.61 14.09 6.27
CA GLU A 432 12.93 13.74 5.01
C GLU A 432 12.09 12.48 5.22
N LYS A 433 10.91 12.64 5.83
CA LYS A 433 10.02 11.52 6.21
C LYS A 433 8.74 11.42 5.39
N TRP A 434 8.22 12.58 4.97
CA TRP A 434 6.87 12.74 4.45
C TRP A 434 6.92 13.12 2.97
N ALA A 435 6.47 12.25 2.07
CA ALA A 435 6.65 12.44 0.64
C ALA A 435 6.01 13.75 0.11
N ALA A 436 4.91 14.21 0.72
CA ALA A 436 4.29 15.51 0.40
C ALA A 436 4.79 16.70 1.22
N GLY A 437 5.81 16.49 2.06
CA GLY A 437 6.37 17.48 2.97
C GLY A 437 5.75 17.49 4.35
N LEU A 438 6.33 18.29 5.25
CA LEU A 438 5.88 18.34 6.64
C LEU A 438 4.44 18.87 6.77
N TYR A 439 4.07 19.86 5.97
CA TYR A 439 2.73 20.46 5.96
C TYR A 439 2.07 20.25 4.59
N ALA A 440 1.18 19.27 4.48
CA ALA A 440 0.53 18.92 3.22
C ALA A 440 -0.71 19.78 2.92
N ASP A 441 -1.49 20.12 3.95
CA ASP A 441 -2.67 21.00 3.81
C ASP A 441 -2.24 22.35 3.23
N GLN A 442 -2.91 22.76 2.14
CA GLN A 442 -2.61 23.98 1.38
C GLN A 442 -1.14 24.14 0.93
N SER A 443 -0.42 23.03 0.76
CA SER A 443 0.99 23.04 0.33
C SER A 443 1.18 23.59 -1.09
N HIS A 444 2.41 24.00 -1.41
CA HIS A 444 2.79 24.52 -2.73
C HIS A 444 3.76 23.60 -3.48
N GLY A 445 4.02 22.39 -2.97
CA GLY A 445 4.92 21.41 -3.58
C GLY A 445 6.41 21.75 -3.47
N ASP A 446 6.77 22.69 -2.59
CA ASP A 446 8.13 23.17 -2.33
C ASP A 446 8.93 22.28 -1.36
N ASP A 447 8.25 21.47 -0.54
CA ASP A 447 8.86 20.56 0.45
C ASP A 447 8.50 19.08 0.20
N ASN A 448 8.26 18.66 -1.04
CA ASN A 448 7.95 17.25 -1.34
C ASN A 448 9.20 16.43 -1.77
N LEU A 449 9.04 15.11 -1.87
CA LEU A 449 10.10 14.17 -2.25
C LEU A 449 10.80 14.57 -3.55
N ALA A 450 10.04 14.94 -4.58
CA ALA A 450 10.63 15.41 -5.84
C ALA A 450 11.43 16.71 -5.65
N ALA A 451 11.00 17.63 -4.78
CA ALA A 451 11.74 18.83 -4.44
C ALA A 451 13.05 18.55 -3.72
N TRP A 452 13.08 17.55 -2.83
CA TRP A 452 14.30 17.12 -2.18
C TRP A 452 15.27 16.47 -3.17
N SER A 453 14.78 15.61 -4.06
CA SER A 453 15.61 14.91 -5.05
C SER A 453 16.21 15.83 -6.12
N ARG A 454 15.70 17.06 -6.31
CA ARG A 454 16.34 18.08 -7.16
C ARG A 454 17.73 18.53 -6.67
N ARG A 455 18.10 18.19 -5.43
CA ARG A 455 19.45 18.44 -4.89
C ARG A 455 20.49 17.50 -5.50
N ASP A 456 20.05 16.41 -6.15
CA ASP A 456 20.87 15.44 -6.86
C ASP A 456 22.07 14.92 -6.06
N ARG A 457 21.83 14.62 -4.79
CA ARG A 457 22.86 14.17 -3.85
C ARG A 457 23.41 12.81 -4.27
N LYS A 458 24.63 12.50 -3.82
CA LYS A 458 25.24 11.18 -4.00
C LYS A 458 24.45 10.11 -3.22
N ILE A 459 24.23 8.95 -3.84
CA ILE A 459 23.57 7.77 -3.24
C ILE A 459 24.38 6.46 -3.38
N GLU A 460 25.48 6.45 -4.14
CA GLU A 460 26.32 5.24 -4.26
C GLU A 460 27.20 5.03 -3.02
N GLY A 461 27.00 3.91 -2.34
CA GLY A 461 27.78 3.49 -1.18
C GLY A 461 27.44 4.28 0.09
N GLU A 462 26.24 4.86 0.15
CA GLU A 462 25.76 5.70 1.24
C GLU A 462 24.60 5.02 1.99
N ASP A 463 24.18 5.62 3.09
CA ASP A 463 22.89 5.32 3.72
C ASP A 463 21.77 5.88 2.83
N ILE A 464 20.88 5.01 2.34
CA ILE A 464 19.89 5.36 1.32
C ILE A 464 18.48 4.88 1.68
N VAL A 465 17.50 5.68 1.28
CA VAL A 465 16.07 5.38 1.42
C VAL A 465 15.49 5.16 0.04
N VAL A 466 14.79 4.04 -0.13
CA VAL A 466 13.96 3.78 -1.31
C VAL A 466 12.53 4.27 -1.02
N TRP A 467 11.98 5.04 -1.94
CA TRP A 467 10.59 5.45 -1.90
C TRP A 467 9.86 4.72 -3.01
N TYR A 468 8.79 4.01 -2.66
CA TYR A 468 8.01 3.27 -3.64
C TYR A 468 6.54 3.64 -3.57
N THR A 469 5.97 4.02 -4.72
CA THR A 469 4.55 4.37 -4.87
C THR A 469 3.79 3.23 -5.52
N VAL A 470 2.82 2.67 -4.80
CA VAL A 470 1.79 1.80 -5.36
C VAL A 470 0.68 2.71 -5.89
N GLY A 471 0.27 2.52 -7.14
CA GLY A 471 -0.70 3.38 -7.81
C GLY A 471 -1.85 2.60 -8.45
N PHE A 472 -3.07 3.14 -8.34
CA PHE A 472 -4.29 2.64 -8.98
C PHE A 472 -4.99 3.77 -9.75
N HIS A 473 -5.38 3.49 -10.99
CA HIS A 473 -6.41 4.29 -11.67
C HIS A 473 -7.76 3.62 -11.42
N HIS A 474 -8.68 4.34 -10.79
CA HIS A 474 -9.96 3.79 -10.41
C HIS A 474 -11.06 4.29 -11.35
N ILE A 475 -11.50 3.38 -12.22
CA ILE A 475 -12.73 3.51 -13.00
C ILE A 475 -13.83 2.80 -12.20
N PRO A 476 -14.80 3.52 -11.60
CA PRO A 476 -15.84 2.86 -10.82
C PRO A 476 -16.76 1.99 -11.68
N TYR A 477 -17.07 0.78 -11.20
CA TYR A 477 -18.02 -0.14 -11.83
C TYR A 477 -19.21 -0.42 -10.90
N GLN A 478 -20.32 -0.93 -11.45
CA GLN A 478 -21.54 -1.17 -10.67
C GLN A 478 -21.32 -2.15 -9.51
N GLU A 479 -20.41 -3.12 -9.65
CA GLU A 479 -20.03 -4.05 -8.60
C GLU A 479 -19.42 -3.37 -7.37
N TYR A 480 -19.02 -2.10 -7.48
CA TYR A 480 -18.45 -1.32 -6.40
C TYR A 480 -19.51 -0.55 -5.61
N PHE A 481 -20.76 -0.57 -6.09
CA PHE A 481 -21.91 0.05 -5.45
C PHE A 481 -22.73 -1.01 -4.67
N PRO A 482 -23.21 -0.69 -3.45
CA PRO A 482 -22.99 0.55 -2.71
C PRO A 482 -21.74 0.51 -1.80
N VAL A 483 -21.04 -0.63 -1.76
CA VAL A 483 -19.78 -0.85 -1.03
C VAL A 483 -18.86 -1.68 -1.93
N MET A 484 -17.59 -1.32 -2.00
CA MET A 484 -16.64 -1.87 -2.96
C MET A 484 -15.99 -3.16 -2.44
N PRO A 485 -16.02 -4.27 -3.20
CA PRO A 485 -15.17 -5.44 -2.91
C PRO A 485 -13.68 -5.07 -2.91
N THR A 486 -12.88 -5.69 -2.04
CA THR A 486 -11.48 -5.27 -1.89
C THR A 486 -10.65 -5.45 -3.17
N LEU A 487 -10.07 -4.37 -3.66
CA LEU A 487 -9.02 -4.37 -4.69
C LEU A 487 -7.66 -4.33 -4.00
N SER A 488 -6.75 -5.27 -4.29
CA SER A 488 -5.45 -5.35 -3.59
C SER A 488 -4.26 -5.34 -4.53
N SER A 489 -3.19 -4.65 -4.13
CA SER A 489 -1.87 -4.74 -4.76
C SER A 489 -0.75 -4.50 -3.73
N GLY A 490 0.49 -4.42 -4.18
CA GLY A 490 1.64 -4.25 -3.29
C GLY A 490 2.98 -4.59 -3.93
N PHE A 491 3.97 -4.93 -3.11
CA PHE A 491 5.32 -5.27 -3.53
C PHE A 491 5.99 -6.25 -2.56
N GLU A 492 7.10 -6.85 -2.97
CA GLU A 492 7.92 -7.74 -2.16
C GLU A 492 9.38 -7.28 -2.18
N LEU A 493 9.94 -7.03 -1.01
CA LEU A 493 11.37 -6.93 -0.78
C LEU A 493 11.92 -8.34 -0.62
N ARG A 494 12.58 -8.83 -1.66
CA ARG A 494 13.04 -10.23 -1.73
C ARG A 494 14.57 -10.32 -1.65
N PRO A 495 15.14 -11.24 -0.86
CA PRO A 495 16.59 -11.40 -0.81
C PRO A 495 17.16 -11.75 -2.19
N SER A 496 18.27 -11.11 -2.56
CA SER A 496 19.00 -11.33 -3.83
C SER A 496 20.48 -11.50 -3.52
N ASN A 497 20.97 -12.75 -3.59
CA ASN A 497 22.31 -13.13 -3.09
C ASN A 497 22.58 -12.72 -1.63
N PHE A 498 21.53 -12.52 -0.83
CA PHE A 498 21.70 -12.15 0.58
C PHE A 498 22.26 -13.31 1.38
N PHE A 499 21.66 -14.49 1.23
CA PHE A 499 22.10 -15.75 1.83
C PHE A 499 23.04 -16.50 0.88
N GLU A 500 23.85 -17.40 1.44
CA GLU A 500 24.75 -18.28 0.69
C GLU A 500 24.01 -19.28 -0.21
N SER A 501 22.80 -19.68 0.21
CA SER A 501 21.94 -20.62 -0.51
C SER A 501 20.49 -20.40 -0.07
N ASN A 502 19.55 -21.25 -0.53
CA ASN A 502 18.16 -21.18 -0.10
C ASN A 502 18.07 -21.25 1.45
N PRO A 503 17.62 -20.18 2.14
CA PRO A 503 17.61 -20.14 3.61
C PRO A 503 16.65 -21.16 4.23
N LEU A 504 15.70 -21.70 3.45
CA LEU A 504 14.76 -22.71 3.92
C LEU A 504 15.30 -24.15 3.88
N LEU A 505 16.45 -24.40 3.24
CA LEU A 505 16.94 -25.76 2.99
C LEU A 505 17.14 -26.56 4.29
N ARG A 506 17.59 -25.90 5.36
CA ARG A 506 17.83 -26.51 6.69
C ARG A 506 16.66 -26.35 7.66
N THR A 507 15.57 -25.71 7.24
CA THR A 507 14.37 -25.59 8.07
C THR A 507 13.74 -26.97 8.20
N LYS A 508 13.38 -27.41 9.41
CA LYS A 508 12.68 -28.70 9.58
C LYS A 508 11.23 -28.58 9.10
N PRO A 509 10.64 -29.64 8.50
CA PRO A 509 9.24 -29.60 8.14
C PRO A 509 8.40 -29.46 9.41
N LEU A 510 7.31 -28.69 9.32
CA LEU A 510 6.29 -28.72 10.35
C LEU A 510 5.73 -30.14 10.45
N ARG A 511 5.76 -30.74 11.65
CA ARG A 511 5.17 -32.05 11.87
C ARG A 511 3.66 -31.91 11.76
N ALA A 512 3.04 -32.66 10.85
CA ALA A 512 1.59 -32.77 10.79
C ALA A 512 1.07 -33.27 12.14
N THR A 513 0.30 -32.44 12.82
CA THR A 513 -0.35 -32.82 14.06
C THR A 513 -1.73 -33.35 13.77
N LYS A 514 -2.02 -34.58 14.23
CA LYS A 514 -3.35 -35.15 14.21
C LYS A 514 -4.27 -34.25 15.04
N TRP A 515 -5.43 -33.92 14.48
CA TRP A 515 -6.46 -33.22 15.21
C TRP A 515 -6.85 -34.06 16.44
N PRO A 516 -6.99 -33.48 17.64
CA PRO A 516 -7.62 -34.22 18.72
C PRO A 516 -9.04 -34.55 18.26
N ASN A 517 -9.37 -35.84 18.17
CA ASN A 517 -10.73 -36.33 18.00
C ASN A 517 -11.52 -35.96 19.26
N CYS A 518 -11.95 -34.71 19.35
CA CYS A 518 -12.98 -34.33 20.30
C CYS A 518 -14.30 -34.62 19.61
N SER A 519 -14.89 -35.78 19.93
CA SER A 519 -16.32 -36.00 19.74
C SER A 519 -17.05 -34.84 20.42
N ALA A 520 -17.83 -34.07 19.66
CA ALA A 520 -18.76 -33.12 20.25
C ALA A 520 -19.73 -33.91 21.14
N SER A 521 -19.57 -33.77 22.45
CA SER A 521 -20.48 -34.26 23.48
C SER A 521 -21.59 -33.26 23.72
#